data_AF-A0A6N6Q9T4-F1
#
_entry.id   AF-A0A6N6Q9T4-F1
#
_cell.length_a   1.000
_cell.length_b   1.000
_cell.length_c   1.000
_cell.angle_alpha   90.00
_cell.angle_beta   90.00
_cell.angle_gamma   90.00
#
_symmetry.space_group_name_H-M   'P 1'
#
loop_
_entity.id
_entity.type
_entity.pdbx_description
1 polymer ?
#
loop_
_entity_poly.entity_id
_entity_poly.type
_entity_poly.pdbx_seq_one_letter_code
_entity_poly.pdbx_strand_id
1 'polypeptide(L)'
;MSTFRPPGDCPNCGEAVPARSAACPHCGATPDAGWNEAAAYDGLDLPDSAFEDDDAPRPRARPRKPRLHPGWILVALALLAALTAWIWLG
;
A
#
# COMPACT_ATOMS: atom_id res chain seq x y z
N MET A 1 21.20 1.87 17.17
CA MET A 1 19.87 2.45 16.94
C MET A 1 19.84 3.22 15.62
N SER A 2 20.22 2.53 14.55
CA SER A 2 20.05 3.03 13.19
C SER A 2 18.67 2.58 12.69
N THR A 3 17.68 3.48 12.78
CA THR A 3 16.37 3.24 12.17
C THR A 3 16.53 3.27 10.65
N PHE A 4 16.14 2.19 9.96
CA PHE A 4 16.14 2.16 8.51
C PHE A 4 15.28 3.30 7.94
N ARG A 5 15.81 4.04 6.95
CA ARG A 5 15.10 5.14 6.28
C ARG A 5 15.10 4.91 4.77
N PRO A 6 13.92 4.85 4.12
CA PRO A 6 13.86 4.63 2.67
C PRO A 6 14.54 5.75 1.88
N PRO A 7 15.12 5.46 0.70
CA PRO A 7 15.02 4.20 -0.05
C PRO A 7 16.06 3.14 0.32
N GLY A 8 15.70 1.86 0.17
CA GLY A 8 16.60 0.71 0.41
C GLY A 8 15.83 -0.59 0.63
N ASP A 9 16.53 -1.67 0.95
CA ASP A 9 15.90 -2.97 1.21
C ASP A 9 15.31 -3.02 2.63
N CYS A 10 14.07 -3.48 2.75
CA CYS A 10 13.37 -3.52 4.03
C CYS A 10 14.08 -4.50 4.99
N PRO A 11 14.47 -4.08 6.20
CA PRO A 11 15.16 -4.97 7.15
C PRO A 11 14.26 -6.12 7.66
N ASN A 12 12.93 -6.00 7.54
CA ASN A 12 11.98 -7.02 7.99
C ASN A 12 11.71 -8.12 6.95
N CYS A 13 11.70 -7.78 5.66
CA CYS A 13 11.32 -8.73 4.60
C CYS A 13 12.27 -8.78 3.39
N GLY A 14 13.31 -7.95 3.36
CA GLY A 14 14.34 -7.93 2.31
C GLY A 14 13.93 -7.25 0.99
N GLU A 15 12.69 -6.77 0.86
CA GLU A 15 12.18 -6.19 -0.39
C GLU A 15 12.46 -4.69 -0.48
N ALA A 16 12.65 -4.17 -1.70
CA ALA A 16 12.98 -2.76 -1.93
C ALA A 16 11.83 -1.82 -1.53
N VAL A 17 12.14 -0.84 -0.67
CA VAL A 17 11.22 0.21 -0.22
C VAL A 17 11.51 1.52 -0.96
N PRO A 18 10.53 2.11 -1.67
CA PRO A 18 10.72 3.37 -2.37
C PRO A 18 10.88 4.56 -1.40
N ALA A 19 11.54 5.62 -1.87
CA ALA A 19 11.78 6.82 -1.06
C ALA A 19 10.47 7.44 -0.54
N ARG A 20 10.53 8.02 0.67
CA ARG A 20 9.39 8.69 1.35
C ARG A 20 8.22 7.76 1.71
N SER A 21 8.42 6.44 1.70
CA SER A 21 7.43 5.50 2.21
C SER A 21 7.29 5.61 3.73
N ALA A 22 6.06 5.71 4.23
CA ALA A 22 5.78 5.66 5.66
C ALA A 22 5.83 4.23 6.24
N ALA A 23 5.61 3.23 5.38
CA ALA A 23 5.64 1.81 5.72
C ALA A 23 6.13 1.00 4.51
N CYS A 24 6.62 -0.23 4.73
CA CYS A 24 6.98 -1.14 3.66
C CYS A 24 5.70 -1.64 2.96
N PRO A 25 5.57 -1.45 1.62
CA PRO A 25 4.36 -1.85 0.90
C PRO A 25 4.19 -3.36 0.79
N HIS A 26 5.21 -4.15 1.13
CA HIS A 26 5.21 -5.60 1.03
C HIS A 26 4.84 -6.28 2.34
N CYS A 27 5.46 -5.87 3.45
CA CYS A 27 5.25 -6.50 4.76
C CYS A 27 4.48 -5.63 5.77
N GLY A 28 4.35 -4.32 5.52
CA GLY A 28 3.70 -3.37 6.42
C GLY A 28 4.60 -2.82 7.53
N ALA A 29 5.89 -3.18 7.56
CA ALA A 29 6.83 -2.67 8.57
C ALA A 29 6.96 -1.14 8.52
N THR A 30 7.01 -0.50 9.68
CA THR A 30 7.09 0.94 9.91
C THR A 30 8.34 1.31 10.74
N PRO A 31 8.71 2.61 10.83
CA PRO A 31 9.81 3.07 11.68
C PRO A 31 9.70 2.63 13.15
N ASP A 32 8.47 2.63 13.67
CA ASP A 32 8.12 2.27 15.04
C ASP A 32 7.98 0.75 15.24
N ALA A 33 7.62 0.00 14.20
CA ALA A 33 7.45 -1.45 14.24
C ALA A 33 8.00 -2.11 12.97
N GLY A 34 9.19 -2.73 13.04
CA GLY A 34 9.76 -3.52 11.93
C GLY A 34 10.96 -2.89 11.21
N TRP A 35 11.25 -1.59 11.38
CA TRP A 35 12.48 -0.95 10.87
C TRP A 35 13.51 -0.60 11.96
N ASN A 36 13.26 -1.08 13.18
CA ASN A 36 14.15 -0.95 14.32
C ASN A 36 14.80 -2.30 14.66
N GLU A 37 15.90 -2.24 15.42
CA GLU A 37 16.69 -3.41 15.81
C GLU A 37 15.89 -4.39 16.72
N ALA A 38 14.87 -3.90 17.42
CA ALA A 38 14.04 -4.71 18.33
C ALA A 38 13.11 -5.67 17.58
N ALA A 39 12.52 -5.22 16.47
CA ALA A 39 11.60 -6.02 15.67
C ALA A 39 12.30 -7.14 14.86
N ALA A 40 13.63 -7.13 14.79
CA ALA A 40 14.40 -8.20 14.12
C ALA A 40 14.40 -9.52 14.91
N TYR A 41 14.07 -9.47 16.21
CA TYR A 41 14.18 -10.61 17.13
C TYR A 41 12.84 -11.00 17.78
N ASP A 42 11.71 -10.64 17.18
CA ASP A 42 10.41 -11.19 17.58
C ASP A 42 10.26 -12.60 16.95
N GLY A 43 11.15 -13.50 17.38
CA GLY A 43 10.98 -14.93 17.18
C GLY A 43 9.75 -15.37 17.98
N LEU A 44 8.62 -15.50 17.29
CA LEU A 44 7.42 -16.05 17.87
C LEU A 44 7.72 -17.50 18.32
N ASP A 45 7.53 -17.78 19.61
CA ASP A 45 7.64 -19.13 20.18
C ASP A 45 6.43 -19.96 19.73
N LEU A 46 6.42 -20.30 18.44
CA LEU A 46 5.34 -20.99 17.77
C LEU A 46 5.54 -22.51 17.90
N PRO A 47 4.49 -23.26 18.30
CA PRO A 47 4.54 -24.71 18.30
C PRO A 47 4.75 -25.25 16.88
N ASP A 48 5.38 -26.41 16.75
CA ASP A 48 5.76 -27.02 15.46
C ASP A 48 4.59 -27.14 14.46
N SER A 49 3.34 -27.22 14.93
CA SER A 49 2.13 -27.27 14.11
C SER A 49 1.83 -25.97 13.33
N ALA A 50 2.48 -24.84 13.65
CA ALA A 50 2.29 -23.58 12.93
C ALA A 50 2.96 -23.57 11.54
N PHE A 51 3.82 -24.55 11.26
CA PHE A 51 4.50 -24.70 9.98
C PHE A 51 3.83 -25.76 9.08
N GLU A 52 2.83 -26.47 9.59
CA GLU A 52 1.97 -27.38 8.82
C GLU A 52 0.78 -26.60 8.24
N ASP A 53 1.04 -25.75 7.24
CA ASP A 53 0.00 -25.11 6.44
C ASP A 53 0.27 -25.31 4.94
N ASP A 54 -0.68 -25.97 4.26
CA ASP A 54 -0.78 -26.12 2.79
C ASP A 54 -1.17 -24.79 2.10
N ASP A 55 -1.36 -23.71 2.86
CA ASP A 55 -1.73 -22.37 2.40
C ASP A 55 -0.56 -21.39 2.59
N ALA A 56 0.43 -21.47 1.69
CA ALA A 56 1.47 -20.44 1.59
C ALA A 56 0.84 -19.02 1.55
N PRO A 57 1.38 -18.03 2.26
CA PRO A 57 0.83 -16.67 2.31
C PRO A 57 0.65 -16.13 0.89
N ARG A 58 -0.62 -15.96 0.46
CA ARG A 58 -0.92 -15.37 -0.84
C ARG A 58 -0.27 -13.99 -0.90
N PRO A 59 0.46 -13.65 -1.98
CA PRO A 59 1.12 -12.35 -2.10
C PRO A 59 0.09 -11.24 -1.87
N ARG A 60 0.39 -10.34 -0.93
CA ARG A 60 -0.51 -9.23 -0.56
C ARG A 60 -0.85 -8.45 -1.82
N ALA A 61 -2.15 -8.31 -2.10
CA ALA A 61 -2.62 -7.67 -3.30
C ALA A 61 -2.10 -6.22 -3.38
N ARG A 62 -1.46 -5.86 -4.50
CA ARG A 62 -0.99 -4.50 -4.77
C ARG A 62 -2.13 -3.49 -4.53
N PRO A 63 -1.86 -2.30 -3.95
CA PRO A 63 -2.87 -1.27 -3.76
C PRO A 63 -3.48 -0.91 -5.12
N ARG A 64 -4.77 -1.18 -5.28
CA ARG A 64 -5.51 -0.83 -6.48
C ARG A 64 -5.60 0.70 -6.54
N LYS A 65 -5.03 1.30 -7.59
CA LYS A 65 -5.22 2.74 -7.88
C LYS A 65 -6.73 3.05 -7.85
N PRO A 66 -7.17 4.16 -7.23
CA PRO A 66 -8.57 4.53 -7.24
C PRO A 66 -9.00 4.74 -8.69
N ARG A 67 -9.84 3.83 -9.19
CA ARG A 67 -10.44 3.98 -10.51
C ARG A 67 -11.54 5.01 -10.34
N LEU A 68 -11.41 6.18 -10.97
CA LEU A 68 -12.54 7.11 -11.07
C LEU A 68 -13.70 6.35 -11.72
N HIS A 69 -14.81 6.26 -10.99
CA HIS A 69 -15.97 5.49 -11.45
C HIS A 69 -16.47 6.13 -12.75
N PRO A 70 -16.66 5.38 -13.85
CA PRO A 70 -17.04 5.94 -15.15
C PRO A 70 -18.34 6.76 -15.09
N GLY A 71 -19.21 6.51 -14.11
CA GLY A 71 -20.41 7.32 -13.86
C GLY A 71 -20.11 8.79 -13.51
N TRP A 72 -19.03 9.08 -12.78
CA TRP A 72 -18.66 10.46 -12.45
C TRP A 72 -18.17 11.23 -13.67
N ILE A 73 -17.54 10.55 -14.63
CA ILE A 73 -17.10 11.15 -15.89
C ILE A 73 -18.33 11.58 -16.71
N LEU A 74 -19.36 10.72 -16.80
CA LEU A 74 -20.60 11.06 -17.52
C LEU A 74 -21.33 12.25 -16.88
N VAL A 75 -21.41 12.31 -15.55
CA VAL A 75 -22.05 13.43 -14.83
C VAL A 75 -21.29 14.74 -15.08
N ALA A 76 -19.96 14.72 -15.00
CA ALA A 76 -19.14 15.89 -15.27
C ALA A 76 -19.33 16.40 -16.71
N LEU A 77 -19.38 15.49 -17.68
CA LEU A 77 -19.53 15.82 -19.11
C LEU A 77 -20.93 16.36 -19.42
N ALA A 78 -21.97 15.82 -18.79
CA ALA A 78 -23.34 16.32 -18.90
C ALA A 78 -23.50 17.74 -18.32
N LEU A 79 -22.91 18.01 -17.15
CA LEU A 79 -22.91 19.35 -16.55
C LEU A 79 -22.17 20.37 -17.43
N LEU A 80 -21.02 19.98 -17.99
CA LEU A 80 -20.23 20.81 -18.89
C LEU A 80 -21.02 21.16 -20.16
N ALA A 81 -21.67 20.15 -20.78
CA ALA A 81 -22.50 20.36 -21.96
C ALA A 81 -23.68 21.29 -21.66
N ALA A 82 -24.39 21.10 -20.54
CA ALA A 82 -25.51 21.94 -20.14
C ALA A 82 -25.07 23.41 -19.92
N LEU A 83 -23.94 23.63 -19.24
CA LEU A 83 -23.38 24.98 -19.06
C LEU A 83 -22.99 25.62 -20.39
N THR A 84 -22.32 24.89 -21.28
CA THR A 84 -21.94 25.44 -22.60
C THR A 84 -23.16 25.76 -23.46
N ALA A 85 -24.19 24.91 -23.43
CA ALA A 85 -25.44 25.17 -24.16
C ALA A 85 -26.16 26.40 -23.60
N TRP A 86 -26.19 26.58 -22.28
CA TRP A 86 -26.82 27.74 -21.64
C TRP A 86 -26.09 29.06 -21.98
N ILE A 87 -24.76 29.03 -22.07
CA ILE A 87 -23.94 30.20 -22.45
C ILE A 87 -24.09 30.57 -23.93
N TRP A 88 -24.36 29.61 -24.82
CA TRP A 88 -24.52 29.86 -26.25
C TRP A 88 -25.97 30.17 -26.67
N LEU A 89 -26.95 29.79 -25.85
CA LEU A 89 -28.38 29.97 -26.11
C LEU A 89 -29.00 31.13 -25.32
N GLY A 90 -28.24 31.77 -24.43
CA GLY A 90 -28.59 33.00 -23.71
C GLY A 90 -27.76 34.17 -24.20
#